data_AF-A0A453FAY9-F1
#
_entry.id   AF-A0A453FAY9-F1
#
_cell.length_a   1.000
_cell.length_b   1.000
_cell.length_c   1.000
_cell.angle_alpha   90.00
_cell.angle_beta   90.00
_cell.angle_gamma   90.00
#
_symmetry.space_group_name_H-M   'P 1'
#
loop_
_entity.id
_entity.type
_entity.pdbx_description
1 polymer ?
#
loop_
_entity_poly.entity_id
_entity_poly.type
_entity_poly.pdbx_seq_one_letter_code
_entity_poly.pdbx_strand_id
1 'polypeptide(L)'
;GQSTADDNIMDLIQTHIILHNHDQKGHELAMHVLYQLQCVNVADAPESSISTSEHYEKFFISLAKLLIDVLPASDKSFSKLLCDAPCLPESLFRFLEGLCMSQGNNQQTKDSEGDRVTQGLGTVWSLILGRPPLRQACLDIVLKCAIHSQDEVRGKAVRLVAKKLYDLTYASEKVEQFATDSLLAIANKHGVSTDVNFTTSKESTSEVEVSNQEASVSGSQISDAGPSASGSTKTSLISPKQSAISVSEAKRHTSLFFALCTKRPTLLRQLFNVYGGSPKVVKQCIHWHIPTLVRNLGSSCPEMLDIIHSPPEGSEELVTMILQTLTEESNPSANLVVAVKHLYETKLKDASILIPLLSSFPKEEVLPIFPRLVDLSPDRFQDALARILQGSAHTGPALTPAEVLIAIHDINPEKDKVPLKKVIDACTACFEQRTVFTQQVLEKALNKLVDNVPIPLLFMRTVIQALDAFPALVDFVMGILSRLVNKQIWKMPKLWVGFLKLAYQTQPRSFDVLLQLPPPQLEVALNKYPNLRPHLSSFVNRQNLHNKLPRHTLNILGFVNEPQQAPMPFAPAALQTADATSSLPGANIM
;
A
#
# COMPACT_ATOMS: atom_id res chain seq x y z
N GLY A 1 -24.49 43.44 56.12
CA GLY A 1 -25.85 43.23 56.65
C GLY A 1 -26.80 42.79 55.55
N GLN A 2 -27.06 43.66 54.56
CA GLN A 2 -27.98 43.37 53.44
C GLN A 2 -27.47 42.31 52.45
N SER A 3 -26.21 42.37 52.02
CA SER A 3 -25.66 41.42 51.02
C SER A 3 -25.77 39.94 51.42
N THR A 4 -25.68 39.60 52.71
CA THR A 4 -25.82 38.22 53.21
C THR A 4 -27.27 37.74 53.27
N ALA A 5 -28.24 38.66 53.37
CA ALA A 5 -29.66 38.34 53.37
C ALA A 5 -30.16 38.15 51.92
N ASP A 6 -29.70 39.00 51.00
CA ASP A 6 -30.00 38.88 49.57
C ASP A 6 -29.42 37.58 48.99
N ASP A 7 -28.20 37.19 49.35
CA ASP A 7 -27.61 35.92 48.93
C ASP A 7 -28.41 34.70 49.44
N ASN A 8 -28.94 34.75 50.67
CA ASN A 8 -29.80 33.70 51.22
C ASN A 8 -31.17 33.58 50.50
N ILE A 9 -31.75 34.70 50.07
CA ILE A 9 -33.02 34.71 49.32
C ILE A 9 -32.80 34.13 47.91
N MET A 10 -31.68 34.45 47.27
CA MET A 10 -31.33 33.93 45.95
C MET A 10 -31.12 32.42 45.96
N ASP A 11 -30.44 31.88 46.97
CA ASP A 11 -30.26 30.44 47.15
C ASP A 11 -31.61 29.72 47.39
N LEU A 12 -32.51 30.33 48.18
CA LEU A 12 -33.84 29.77 48.42
C LEU A 12 -34.67 29.70 47.14
N ILE A 13 -34.64 30.75 46.32
CA ILE A 13 -35.35 30.80 45.03
C ILE A 13 -34.77 29.75 44.07
N GLN A 14 -33.45 29.63 43.97
CA GLN A 14 -32.80 28.64 43.09
C GLN A 14 -33.11 27.20 43.51
N THR A 15 -33.10 26.92 44.81
CA THR A 15 -33.47 25.61 45.35
C THR A 15 -34.92 25.27 45.03
N HIS A 16 -35.83 26.24 45.16
CA HIS A 16 -37.24 26.06 44.81
C HIS A 16 -37.47 25.82 43.32
N ILE A 17 -36.75 26.56 42.45
CA ILE A 17 -36.79 26.37 40.99
C ILE A 17 -36.41 24.92 40.62
N ILE A 18 -35.39 24.36 41.27
CA ILE A 18 -34.93 23.01 40.98
C ILE A 18 -35.90 21.94 41.48
N LEU A 19 -36.40 22.09 42.72
CA LEU A 19 -37.38 21.16 43.29
C LEU A 19 -38.64 21.04 42.42
N HIS A 20 -39.06 22.14 41.78
CA HIS A 20 -40.23 22.18 40.89
C HIS A 20 -39.89 22.20 39.40
N ASN A 21 -38.68 21.79 39.01
CA ASN A 21 -38.26 21.77 37.62
C ASN A 21 -39.06 20.73 36.80
N HIS A 22 -39.42 19.59 37.40
CA HIS A 22 -40.21 18.54 36.74
C HIS A 22 -41.64 18.98 36.38
N ASP A 23 -42.19 19.96 37.10
CA ASP A 23 -43.59 20.42 36.93
C ASP A 23 -43.72 21.65 36.01
N GLN A 24 -42.65 22.03 35.29
CA GLN A 24 -42.51 23.27 34.49
C GLN A 24 -42.62 24.59 35.28
N LYS A 25 -43.25 24.59 36.45
CA LYS A 25 -43.40 25.74 37.36
C LYS A 25 -42.06 26.35 37.78
N GLY A 26 -41.04 25.53 38.01
CA GLY A 26 -39.69 26.01 38.30
C GLY A 26 -39.10 26.84 37.17
N HIS A 27 -39.27 26.40 35.92
CA HIS A 27 -38.80 27.13 34.73
C HIS A 27 -39.54 28.45 34.54
N GLU A 28 -40.86 28.48 34.74
CA GLU A 28 -41.66 29.70 34.64
C GLU A 28 -41.23 30.74 35.68
N LEU A 29 -40.93 30.30 36.91
CA LEU A 29 -40.40 31.17 37.96
C LEU A 29 -39.01 31.70 37.60
N ALA A 30 -38.12 30.85 37.09
CA ALA A 30 -36.80 31.26 36.62
C ALA A 30 -36.90 32.34 35.53
N MET A 31 -37.80 32.16 34.56
CA MET A 31 -38.05 33.16 33.52
C MET A 31 -38.57 34.46 34.11
N HIS A 32 -39.58 34.42 35.00
CA HIS A 32 -40.11 35.64 35.64
C HIS A 32 -39.01 36.45 36.32
N VAL A 33 -38.15 35.79 37.11
CA VAL A 33 -37.05 36.47 37.80
C VAL A 33 -36.04 37.06 36.81
N LEU A 34 -35.65 36.32 35.78
CA LEU A 34 -34.71 36.81 34.77
C LEU A 34 -35.26 37.99 33.97
N TYR A 35 -36.52 37.94 33.54
CA TYR A 35 -37.15 39.03 32.82
C TYR A 35 -37.33 40.26 33.72
N GLN A 36 -37.69 40.09 35.00
CA GLN A 36 -37.80 41.19 35.94
C GLN A 36 -36.46 41.87 36.20
N LEU A 37 -35.40 41.09 36.47
CA LEU A 37 -34.04 41.61 36.66
C LEU A 37 -33.54 42.34 35.41
N GLN A 38 -33.85 41.84 34.21
CA GLN A 38 -33.50 42.52 32.97
C GLN A 38 -34.29 43.82 32.77
N CYS A 39 -35.58 43.84 33.10
CA CYS A 39 -36.40 45.06 33.03
C CYS A 39 -35.86 46.16 33.95
N VAL A 40 -35.48 45.80 35.17
CA VAL A 40 -34.86 46.73 36.13
C VAL A 40 -33.52 47.24 35.59
N ASN A 41 -32.70 46.36 35.02
CA ASN A 41 -31.41 46.72 34.40
C ASN A 41 -31.55 47.67 33.20
N VAL A 42 -32.64 47.59 32.44
CA VAL A 42 -32.92 48.51 31.32
C VAL A 42 -33.53 49.83 31.81
N ALA A 43 -34.22 49.83 32.96
CA ALA A 43 -34.88 51.01 33.52
C ALA A 43 -33.93 51.90 34.33
N ASP A 44 -32.87 51.36 34.93
CA ASP A 44 -31.88 52.13 35.69
C ASP A 44 -30.87 52.85 34.76
N ALA A 45 -30.97 54.18 34.71
CA ALA A 45 -29.94 55.06 34.14
C ALA A 45 -28.70 55.14 35.08
N PRO A 46 -27.50 55.52 34.60
CA PRO A 46 -26.20 55.09 35.13
C PRO A 46 -25.72 55.78 36.42
N GLU A 47 -26.62 56.23 37.30
CA GLU A 47 -26.27 57.08 38.45
C GLU A 47 -26.35 56.41 39.83
N SER A 48 -26.52 55.09 39.95
CA SER A 48 -26.42 54.44 41.27
C SER A 48 -25.57 53.17 41.29
N SER A 49 -24.84 53.07 42.39
CA SER A 49 -23.78 52.12 42.73
C SER A 49 -24.17 50.64 42.62
N ILE A 50 -23.27 49.85 42.00
CA ILE A 50 -23.31 48.38 41.80
C ILE A 50 -24.41 47.96 40.83
N SER A 51 -24.02 47.84 39.56
CA SER A 51 -24.94 47.69 38.42
C SER A 51 -25.89 46.50 38.61
N THR A 52 -27.18 46.72 38.40
CA THR A 52 -28.22 45.68 38.37
C THR A 52 -27.93 44.55 37.36
N SER A 53 -27.06 44.84 36.39
CA SER A 53 -26.40 43.86 35.50
C SER A 53 -25.61 42.77 36.25
N GLU A 54 -24.90 43.10 37.33
CA GLU A 54 -24.15 42.09 38.12
C GLU A 54 -25.08 41.12 38.84
N HIS A 55 -26.24 41.59 39.31
CA HIS A 55 -27.23 40.75 39.99
C HIS A 55 -27.90 39.78 39.02
N TYR A 56 -28.23 40.25 37.81
CA TYR A 56 -28.70 39.40 36.73
C TYR A 56 -27.68 38.31 36.40
N GLU A 57 -26.43 38.69 36.18
CA GLU A 57 -25.35 37.77 35.81
C GLU A 57 -25.06 36.76 36.93
N LYS A 58 -24.97 37.20 38.19
CA LYS A 58 -24.74 36.33 39.36
C LYS A 58 -25.88 35.32 39.51
N PHE A 59 -27.13 35.76 39.42
CA PHE A 59 -28.30 34.87 39.51
C PHE A 59 -28.30 33.84 38.39
N PHE A 60 -28.11 34.29 37.15
CA PHE A 60 -28.14 33.42 35.98
C PHE A 60 -27.06 32.34 36.08
N ILE A 61 -25.81 32.75 36.32
CA ILE A 61 -24.67 31.83 36.36
C ILE A 61 -24.82 30.84 37.52
N SER A 62 -25.30 31.29 38.68
CA SER A 62 -25.55 30.41 39.83
C SER A 62 -26.63 29.38 39.52
N LEU A 63 -27.78 29.81 38.97
CA LEU A 63 -28.84 28.90 38.57
C LEU A 63 -28.39 27.91 37.48
N ALA A 64 -27.64 28.39 36.48
CA ALA A 64 -27.08 27.58 35.41
C ALA A 64 -26.13 26.49 35.94
N LYS A 65 -25.25 26.82 36.88
CA LYS A 65 -24.37 25.85 37.56
C LYS A 65 -25.16 24.83 38.35
N LEU A 66 -26.13 25.30 39.14
CA LEU A 66 -26.94 24.45 40.00
C LEU A 66 -27.77 23.43 39.18
N LEU A 67 -28.29 23.81 38.02
CA LEU A 67 -28.95 22.88 37.09
C LEU A 67 -28.00 21.80 36.57
N ILE A 68 -26.76 22.15 36.25
CA ILE A 68 -25.75 21.18 35.78
C ILE A 68 -25.34 20.24 36.92
N ASP A 69 -25.16 20.74 38.13
CA ASP A 69 -24.71 19.94 39.27
C ASP A 69 -25.80 18.96 39.77
N VAL A 70 -27.07 19.37 39.73
CA VAL A 70 -28.18 18.56 40.29
C VAL A 70 -28.82 17.63 39.26
N LEU A 71 -28.99 18.06 38.01
CA LEU A 71 -29.74 17.31 36.99
C LEU A 71 -28.80 16.42 36.16
N PRO A 72 -29.28 15.26 35.66
CA PRO A 72 -28.49 14.40 34.81
C PRO A 72 -28.17 15.05 33.46
N ALA A 73 -27.10 14.60 32.80
CA ALA A 73 -26.65 15.13 31.52
C ALA A 73 -27.71 15.01 30.39
N SER A 74 -28.64 14.06 30.50
CA SER A 74 -29.76 13.89 29.56
C SER A 74 -30.85 14.95 29.68
N ASP A 75 -30.86 15.70 30.78
CA ASP A 75 -31.89 16.70 31.07
C ASP A 75 -31.74 17.95 30.18
N LYS A 76 -32.88 18.47 29.73
CA LYS A 76 -32.95 19.60 28.77
C LYS A 76 -33.20 20.95 29.44
N SER A 77 -33.42 21.02 30.75
CA SER A 77 -33.74 22.27 31.45
C SER A 77 -32.62 23.30 31.34
N PHE A 78 -31.35 22.87 31.40
CA PHE A 78 -30.23 23.78 31.15
C PHE A 78 -30.29 24.40 29.74
N SER A 79 -30.46 23.57 28.70
CA SER A 79 -30.60 24.09 27.33
C SER A 79 -31.83 24.97 27.16
N LYS A 80 -32.94 24.65 27.82
CA LYS A 80 -34.18 25.43 27.76
C LYS A 80 -34.02 26.79 28.42
N LEU A 81 -33.40 26.85 29.61
CA LEU A 81 -33.09 28.10 30.32
C LEU A 81 -32.32 29.06 29.42
N LEU A 82 -31.26 28.57 28.77
CA LEU A 82 -30.41 29.36 27.88
C LEU A 82 -31.15 29.81 26.61
N CYS A 83 -32.04 28.99 26.08
CA CYS A 83 -32.83 29.33 24.89
C CYS A 83 -33.95 30.35 25.16
N ASP A 84 -34.50 30.39 26.36
CA ASP A 84 -35.67 31.23 26.71
C ASP A 84 -35.27 32.55 27.39
N ALA A 85 -34.08 32.62 28.00
CA ALA A 85 -33.57 33.77 28.74
C ALA A 85 -33.56 35.12 27.98
N PRO A 86 -33.87 36.27 28.59
CA PRO A 86 -33.93 37.55 27.87
C PRO A 86 -32.58 37.99 27.26
N CYS A 87 -31.47 37.79 27.96
CA CYS A 87 -30.11 38.05 27.47
C CYS A 87 -29.16 36.97 28.01
N LEU A 88 -28.00 36.79 27.36
CA LEU A 88 -26.99 35.82 27.81
C LEU A 88 -25.70 36.57 28.16
N PRO A 89 -25.26 36.56 29.43
CA PRO A 89 -24.01 37.21 29.84
C PRO A 89 -22.77 36.56 29.22
N GLU A 90 -21.68 37.32 29.08
CA GLU A 90 -20.43 36.81 28.48
C GLU A 90 -19.78 35.70 29.34
N SER A 91 -19.90 35.78 30.66
CA SER A 91 -19.45 34.73 31.59
C SER A 91 -20.14 33.38 31.35
N LEU A 92 -21.37 33.39 30.81
CA LEU A 92 -22.10 32.16 30.52
C LEU A 92 -21.51 31.44 29.32
N PHE A 93 -21.00 32.17 28.32
CA PHE A 93 -20.29 31.56 27.20
C PHE A 93 -18.99 30.90 27.65
N ARG A 94 -18.25 31.52 28.59
CA ARG A 94 -17.09 30.90 29.23
C ARG A 94 -17.45 29.64 30.02
N PHE A 95 -18.57 29.66 30.74
CA PHE A 95 -19.08 28.48 31.44
C PHE A 95 -19.50 27.36 30.48
N LEU A 96 -20.23 27.71 29.42
CA LEU A 96 -20.67 26.78 28.38
C LEU A 96 -19.48 26.17 27.62
N GLU A 97 -18.46 26.97 27.34
CA GLU A 97 -17.20 26.51 26.77
C GLU A 97 -16.50 25.51 27.70
N GLY A 98 -16.41 25.80 28.99
CA GLY A 98 -15.87 24.88 30.01
C GLY A 98 -16.64 23.56 30.08
N LEU A 99 -17.97 23.60 29.95
CA LEU A 99 -18.83 22.40 29.89
C LEU A 99 -18.57 21.58 28.63
N CYS A 100 -18.32 22.22 27.48
CA CYS A 100 -18.02 21.53 26.22
C CYS A 100 -16.61 20.92 26.18
N MET A 101 -15.65 21.53 26.86
CA MET A 101 -14.24 21.09 26.89
C MET A 101 -13.91 20.14 28.04
N SER A 102 -14.89 19.89 28.90
CA SER A 102 -14.71 19.14 30.13
C SER A 102 -13.64 19.72 31.06
N GLN A 103 -13.70 21.03 31.31
CA GLN A 103 -12.85 21.69 32.30
C GLN A 103 -13.52 21.79 33.68
N GLY A 104 -14.57 21.00 33.92
CA GLY A 104 -15.32 20.99 35.16
C GLY A 104 -14.71 20.03 36.17
N ASN A 105 -14.05 20.57 37.20
CA ASN A 105 -13.85 19.88 38.46
C ASN A 105 -15.19 19.29 38.92
N ASN A 106 -15.29 17.97 39.11
CA ASN A 106 -16.04 17.35 40.22
C ASN A 106 -15.93 15.82 40.16
N GLN A 107 -15.25 15.26 41.16
CA GLN A 107 -15.19 13.81 41.47
C GLN A 107 -16.54 13.23 41.95
N GLN A 108 -17.68 13.86 41.63
CA GLN A 108 -18.96 13.60 42.31
C GLN A 108 -20.22 13.65 41.42
N THR A 109 -20.09 13.67 40.09
CA THR A 109 -21.27 13.52 39.20
C THR A 109 -21.45 12.06 38.78
N LYS A 110 -22.70 11.58 38.82
CA LYS A 110 -23.11 10.22 38.39
C LYS A 110 -22.91 9.94 36.89
N ASP A 111 -22.78 10.97 36.08
CA ASP A 111 -22.68 10.88 34.62
C ASP A 111 -21.22 10.87 34.16
N SER A 112 -20.96 10.21 33.03
CA SER A 112 -19.64 10.24 32.41
C SER A 112 -19.29 11.66 31.97
N GLU A 113 -18.01 12.00 32.06
CA GLU A 113 -17.44 13.26 31.58
C GLU A 113 -17.87 13.55 30.12
N GLY A 114 -17.93 12.50 29.28
CA GLY A 114 -18.40 12.56 27.91
C GLY A 114 -19.89 12.89 27.72
N ASP A 115 -20.73 12.60 28.70
CA ASP A 115 -22.17 12.90 28.65
C ASP A 115 -22.41 14.40 28.87
N ARG A 116 -21.64 15.02 29.77
CA ARG A 116 -21.66 16.46 30.01
C ARG A 116 -21.16 17.26 28.81
N VAL A 117 -20.12 16.77 28.13
CA VAL A 117 -19.69 17.33 26.83
C VAL A 117 -20.82 17.26 25.81
N THR A 118 -21.57 16.16 25.76
CA THR A 118 -22.72 16.01 24.85
C THR A 118 -23.85 16.99 25.19
N GLN A 119 -24.12 17.19 26.49
CA GLN A 119 -25.10 18.16 26.98
C GLN A 119 -24.71 19.60 26.61
N GLY A 120 -23.44 19.97 26.81
CA GLY A 120 -22.89 21.27 26.43
C GLY A 120 -23.00 21.52 24.93
N LEU A 121 -22.48 20.61 24.11
CA LEU A 121 -22.55 20.71 22.64
C LEU A 121 -24.00 20.71 22.13
N GLY A 122 -24.89 19.93 22.76
CA GLY A 122 -26.32 19.92 22.46
C GLY A 122 -26.99 21.26 22.77
N THR A 123 -26.59 21.92 23.86
CA THR A 123 -27.08 23.25 24.23
C THR A 123 -26.59 24.32 23.26
N VAL A 124 -25.31 24.28 22.87
CA VAL A 124 -24.74 25.17 21.85
C VAL A 124 -25.48 25.02 20.52
N TRP A 125 -25.80 23.79 20.11
CA TRP A 125 -26.62 23.52 18.93
C TRP A 125 -28.02 24.16 19.02
N SER A 126 -28.71 24.03 20.17
CA SER A 126 -30.02 24.66 20.38
C SER A 126 -29.95 26.19 20.26
N LEU A 127 -28.89 26.81 20.80
CA LEU A 127 -28.66 28.25 20.70
C LEU A 127 -28.43 28.71 19.26
N ILE A 128 -27.67 27.95 18.47
CA ILE A 128 -27.43 28.25 17.04
C ILE A 128 -28.75 28.28 16.27
N LEU A 129 -29.66 27.33 16.54
CA LEU A 129 -30.98 27.30 15.92
C LEU A 129 -31.89 28.44 16.39
N GLY A 130 -31.98 28.63 17.72
CA GLY A 130 -32.96 29.52 18.34
C GLY A 130 -32.58 31.00 18.36
N ARG A 131 -31.28 31.36 18.27
CA ARG A 131 -30.81 32.73 18.50
C ARG A 131 -29.82 33.21 17.41
N PRO A 132 -30.31 33.82 16.32
CA PRO A 132 -29.47 34.33 15.24
C PRO A 132 -28.27 35.20 15.65
N PRO A 133 -28.39 36.14 16.60
CA PRO A 133 -27.26 37.00 17.01
C PRO A 133 -26.09 36.24 17.64
N LEU A 134 -26.34 35.07 18.23
CA LEU A 134 -25.34 34.30 18.98
C LEU A 134 -24.69 33.19 18.15
N ARG A 135 -25.13 33.00 16.90
CA ARG A 135 -24.67 31.90 16.04
C ARG A 135 -23.16 31.87 15.87
N GLN A 136 -22.52 33.03 15.70
CA GLN A 136 -21.08 33.10 15.48
C GLN A 136 -20.31 32.63 16.73
N ALA A 137 -20.59 33.24 17.88
CA ALA A 137 -19.93 32.87 19.14
C ALA A 137 -20.15 31.38 19.49
N CYS A 138 -21.35 30.87 19.26
CA CYS A 138 -21.67 29.46 19.46
C CYS A 138 -20.91 28.55 18.48
N LEU A 139 -20.81 28.94 17.20
CA LEU A 139 -20.06 28.19 16.20
C LEU A 139 -18.57 28.11 16.58
N ASP A 140 -18.00 29.22 17.05
CA ASP A 140 -16.59 29.30 17.47
C ASP A 140 -16.30 28.35 18.65
N ILE A 141 -17.22 28.22 19.61
CA ILE A 141 -17.10 27.23 20.71
C ILE A 141 -17.04 25.81 20.15
N VAL A 142 -17.96 25.43 19.24
CA VAL A 142 -17.97 24.07 18.68
C VAL A 142 -16.70 23.80 17.87
N LEU A 143 -16.25 24.77 17.06
CA LEU A 143 -15.04 24.65 16.25
C LEU A 143 -13.78 24.51 17.12
N LYS A 144 -13.69 25.25 18.23
CA LYS A 144 -12.61 25.09 19.21
C LYS A 144 -12.63 23.72 19.88
N CYS A 145 -13.82 23.17 20.15
CA CYS A 145 -13.95 21.78 20.64
C CYS A 145 -13.55 20.75 19.58
N ALA A 146 -13.77 21.03 18.29
CA ALA A 146 -13.38 20.16 17.18
C ALA A 146 -11.86 20.08 16.95
N ILE A 147 -11.07 20.93 17.63
CA ILE A 147 -9.61 20.86 17.70
C ILE A 147 -9.14 20.68 19.16
N HIS A 148 -9.92 20.02 20.01
CA HIS A 148 -9.54 19.78 21.40
C HIS A 148 -8.52 18.62 21.54
N SER A 149 -7.67 18.68 22.57
CA SER A 149 -6.64 17.66 22.84
C SER A 149 -7.26 16.29 23.18
N GLN A 150 -8.39 16.28 23.88
CA GLN A 150 -9.11 15.05 24.22
C GLN A 150 -9.88 14.49 23.02
N ASP A 151 -9.64 13.21 22.70
CA ASP A 151 -10.23 12.51 21.56
C ASP A 151 -11.76 12.41 21.67
N GLU A 152 -12.30 12.22 22.87
CA GLU A 152 -13.74 12.11 23.10
C GLU A 152 -14.46 13.45 22.83
N VAL A 153 -13.95 14.56 23.37
CA VAL A 153 -14.49 15.91 23.12
C VAL A 153 -14.44 16.23 21.63
N ARG A 154 -13.27 16.02 21.02
CA ARG A 154 -13.03 16.28 19.61
C ARG A 154 -13.97 15.47 18.73
N GLY A 155 -14.11 14.18 18.99
CA GLY A 155 -14.98 13.28 18.23
C GLY A 155 -16.46 13.68 18.28
N LYS A 156 -16.96 14.07 19.46
CA LYS A 156 -18.34 14.55 19.63
C LYS A 156 -18.57 15.88 18.91
N ALA A 157 -17.64 16.83 19.01
CA ALA A 157 -17.71 18.11 18.32
C ALA A 157 -17.64 17.95 16.79
N VAL A 158 -16.66 17.20 16.27
CA VAL A 158 -16.55 16.91 14.82
C VAL A 158 -17.82 16.24 14.29
N ARG A 159 -18.40 15.29 15.05
CA ARG A 159 -19.67 14.65 14.68
C ARG A 159 -20.82 15.65 14.63
N LEU A 160 -20.94 16.55 15.61
CA LEU A 160 -21.96 17.61 15.59
C LEU A 160 -21.79 18.52 14.37
N VAL A 161 -20.55 18.91 14.07
CA VAL A 161 -20.25 19.78 12.93
C VAL A 161 -20.61 19.08 11.61
N ALA A 162 -20.03 17.92 11.35
CA ALA A 162 -20.20 17.22 10.08
C ALA A 162 -21.63 16.69 9.85
N LYS A 163 -22.36 16.32 10.91
CA LYS A 163 -23.70 15.71 10.79
C LYS A 163 -24.84 16.73 10.87
N LYS A 164 -24.64 17.90 11.48
CA LYS A 164 -25.73 18.88 11.69
C LYS A 164 -25.39 20.29 11.24
N LEU A 165 -24.26 20.84 11.67
CA LEU A 165 -23.93 22.25 11.37
C LEU A 165 -23.56 22.45 9.90
N TYR A 166 -22.93 21.46 9.28
CA TYR A 166 -22.49 21.56 7.89
C TYR A 166 -23.66 21.63 6.89
N ASP A 167 -24.82 21.09 7.24
CA ASP A 167 -26.02 21.15 6.41
C ASP A 167 -26.69 22.55 6.46
N LEU A 168 -26.23 23.45 7.35
CA LEU A 168 -26.71 24.83 7.45
C LEU A 168 -25.93 25.73 6.48
N THR A 169 -26.66 26.31 5.52
CA THR A 169 -26.07 27.15 4.44
C THR A 169 -25.25 28.33 4.94
N TYR A 170 -25.62 28.94 6.08
CA TYR A 170 -24.89 30.07 6.65
C TYR A 170 -23.64 29.68 7.47
N ALA A 171 -23.47 28.40 7.79
CA ALA A 171 -22.39 27.90 8.62
C ALA A 171 -21.34 27.11 7.83
N SER A 172 -21.74 26.46 6.72
CA SER A 172 -20.87 25.58 5.93
C SER A 172 -19.57 26.25 5.49
N GLU A 173 -19.62 27.46 4.92
CA GLU A 173 -18.44 28.21 4.46
C GLU A 173 -17.45 28.48 5.61
N LYS A 174 -17.95 28.92 6.76
CA LYS A 174 -17.11 29.18 7.95
C LYS A 174 -16.48 27.91 8.51
N VAL A 175 -17.22 26.81 8.48
CA VAL A 175 -16.74 25.49 8.90
C VAL A 175 -15.64 24.98 7.96
N GLU A 176 -15.80 25.13 6.64
CA GLU A 176 -14.78 24.77 5.64
C GLU A 176 -13.52 25.61 5.79
N GLN A 177 -13.68 26.92 5.96
CA GLN A 177 -12.57 27.85 6.15
C GLN A 177 -11.78 27.50 7.42
N PHE A 178 -12.46 27.28 8.55
CA PHE A 178 -11.80 26.89 9.79
C PHE A 178 -11.06 25.56 9.68
N ALA A 179 -11.69 24.54 9.07
CA ALA A 179 -11.05 23.24 8.89
C ALA A 179 -9.82 23.32 7.97
N THR A 180 -9.91 24.12 6.90
CA THR A 180 -8.82 24.42 5.98
C THR A 180 -7.67 25.10 6.69
N ASP A 181 -7.94 26.18 7.42
CA ASP A 181 -6.93 26.97 8.11
C ASP A 181 -6.23 26.13 9.19
N SER A 182 -6.99 25.28 9.89
CA SER A 182 -6.46 24.32 10.84
C SER A 182 -5.49 23.32 10.19
N LEU A 183 -5.84 22.76 9.03
CA LEU A 183 -4.98 21.85 8.27
C LEU A 183 -3.72 22.57 7.75
N LEU A 184 -3.86 23.76 7.18
CA LEU A 184 -2.73 24.56 6.68
C LEU A 184 -1.79 25.00 7.80
N ALA A 185 -2.32 25.32 8.98
CA ALA A 185 -1.51 25.73 10.13
C ALA A 185 -0.54 24.64 10.60
N ILE A 186 -0.89 23.36 10.47
CA ILE A 186 0.03 22.25 10.78
C ILE A 186 0.92 21.89 9.59
N ALA A 187 0.43 22.03 8.36
CA ALA A 187 1.19 21.71 7.15
C ALA A 187 2.34 22.71 6.91
N ASN A 188 2.14 23.98 7.27
CA ASN A 188 3.14 25.03 7.07
C ASN A 188 4.17 25.12 8.22
N LYS A 189 3.99 24.39 9.32
CA LYS A 189 4.99 24.30 10.39
C LYS A 189 6.16 23.44 9.90
N HIS A 190 7.27 24.06 9.51
CA HIS A 190 8.46 23.32 9.07
C HIS A 190 8.98 22.38 10.15
N GLY A 191 8.85 21.07 9.90
CA GLY A 191 9.46 20.03 10.73
C GLY A 191 10.88 19.72 10.24
N VAL A 192 11.87 19.95 11.09
CA VAL A 192 13.23 19.40 10.89
C VAL A 192 13.13 17.88 11.03
N SER A 193 13.52 17.16 9.97
CA SER A 193 13.60 15.71 9.94
C SER A 193 14.70 15.25 10.89
N THR A 194 14.34 14.63 12.01
CA THR A 194 15.22 13.68 12.69
C THR A 194 14.57 12.31 12.53
N ASP A 195 15.23 11.44 11.77
CA ASP A 195 14.79 10.07 11.57
C ASP A 195 14.85 9.34 12.92
N VAL A 196 13.69 8.94 13.44
CA VAL A 196 13.62 8.04 14.58
C VAL A 196 12.81 6.83 14.17
N ASN A 197 13.53 5.71 13.98
CA ASN A 197 12.94 4.39 13.86
C ASN A 197 12.13 4.09 15.13
N PHE A 198 10.84 3.79 14.97
CA PHE A 198 10.08 3.08 16.00
C PHE A 198 9.30 1.93 15.40
N THR A 199 9.60 0.76 15.95
CA THR A 199 8.98 -0.54 15.74
C THR A 199 7.50 -0.52 16.12
N THR A 200 6.70 -1.13 15.25
CA THR A 200 5.28 -1.42 15.40
C THR A 200 4.98 -2.23 16.65
N SER A 201 4.37 -1.60 17.66
CA SER A 201 3.59 -2.30 18.68
C SER A 201 2.14 -2.40 18.19
N LYS A 202 1.73 -3.61 17.82
CA LYS A 202 0.34 -3.97 17.55
C LYS A 202 -0.50 -3.73 18.80
N GLU A 203 -1.52 -2.88 18.69
CA GLU A 203 -2.56 -2.76 19.69
C GLU A 203 -3.74 -3.62 19.23
N SER A 204 -3.95 -4.72 19.96
CA SER A 204 -5.03 -5.68 19.75
C SER A 204 -6.36 -5.08 20.19
N THR A 205 -7.33 -5.06 19.27
CA THR A 205 -8.76 -5.01 19.57
C THR A 205 -9.16 -6.25 20.38
N SER A 206 -9.73 -6.06 21.55
CA SER A 206 -10.45 -7.09 22.29
C SER A 206 -11.87 -6.63 22.56
N GLU A 207 -12.81 -7.23 21.84
CA GLU A 207 -14.22 -7.28 22.19
C GLU A 207 -14.45 -8.35 23.27
N VAL A 208 -15.49 -8.12 24.06
CA VAL A 208 -15.89 -8.82 25.29
C VAL A 208 -16.60 -10.15 24.96
N GLU A 209 -16.27 -11.22 25.67
CA GLU A 209 -17.24 -12.24 26.10
C GLU A 209 -16.75 -13.08 27.30
N VAL A 210 -17.71 -13.71 27.98
CA VAL A 210 -17.78 -13.99 29.43
C VAL A 210 -17.30 -15.42 29.80
N SER A 211 -16.76 -15.58 31.03
CA SER A 211 -17.15 -16.60 32.04
C SER A 211 -16.03 -17.38 32.75
N ASN A 212 -16.04 -17.23 34.09
CA ASN A 212 -15.84 -18.21 35.16
C ASN A 212 -14.49 -18.91 35.50
N GLN A 213 -14.05 -18.56 36.71
CA GLN A 213 -13.71 -19.39 37.90
C GLN A 213 -12.39 -20.18 38.04
N GLU A 214 -11.85 -19.97 39.25
CA GLU A 214 -11.07 -20.84 40.15
C GLU A 214 -9.52 -20.80 40.18
N ALA A 215 -9.05 -20.33 41.35
CA ALA A 215 -7.93 -20.79 42.19
C ALA A 215 -6.60 -21.24 41.55
N SER A 216 -5.48 -20.61 41.96
CA SER A 216 -4.51 -21.21 42.91
C SER A 216 -3.17 -20.44 42.97
N VAL A 217 -2.84 -20.00 44.19
CA VAL A 217 -1.57 -20.04 44.96
C VAL A 217 -0.18 -20.07 44.27
N SER A 218 0.73 -19.29 44.89
CA SER A 218 2.22 -19.34 44.91
C SER A 218 2.97 -18.79 43.70
N GLY A 219 4.07 -18.04 43.84
CA GLY A 219 4.84 -17.60 45.00
C GLY A 219 6.06 -16.80 44.50
N SER A 220 6.30 -15.63 45.08
CA SER A 220 7.52 -15.22 45.81
C SER A 220 8.79 -14.86 45.03
N GLN A 221 9.48 -13.85 45.61
CA GLN A 221 10.89 -13.39 45.44
C GLN A 221 11.06 -12.29 44.38
N ILE A 222 11.20 -11.00 44.71
CA ILE A 222 12.14 -10.26 45.59
C ILE A 222 13.62 -10.51 45.26
N SER A 223 14.25 -9.52 44.64
CA SER A 223 15.53 -8.90 45.06
C SER A 223 15.81 -7.73 44.10
N ASP A 224 15.92 -6.46 44.46
CA ASP A 224 16.68 -5.73 45.50
C ASP A 224 17.78 -4.86 44.84
N ALA A 225 18.09 -3.75 45.51
CA ALA A 225 19.15 -2.77 45.30
C ALA A 225 18.90 -1.60 44.33
N GLY A 226 18.47 -0.46 44.90
CA GLY A 226 18.57 0.90 44.35
C GLY A 226 19.99 1.50 44.52
N PRO A 227 20.10 2.76 44.94
CA PRO A 227 19.72 3.98 44.22
C PRO A 227 20.96 4.91 44.05
N SER A 228 20.91 5.88 43.13
CA SER A 228 21.82 7.03 43.24
C SER A 228 21.18 8.29 42.69
N ALA A 229 20.75 9.14 43.61
CA ALA A 229 20.39 10.52 43.37
C ALA A 229 21.66 11.38 43.33
N SER A 230 21.75 12.30 42.38
CA SER A 230 22.47 13.56 42.61
C SER A 230 21.84 14.65 41.75
N GLY A 231 21.23 15.63 42.41
CA GLY A 231 20.70 16.83 41.78
C GLY A 231 21.82 17.81 41.43
N SER A 232 21.58 18.61 40.40
CA SER A 232 22.22 19.92 40.26
C SER A 232 21.30 20.89 39.51
N THR A 233 21.34 22.12 39.99
CA THR A 233 20.35 23.18 39.89
C THR A 233 20.52 24.01 38.62
N LYS A 234 19.39 24.41 38.02
CA LYS A 234 19.13 25.53 37.08
C LYS A 234 20.34 26.24 36.45
N THR A 235 20.36 26.27 35.11
CA THR A 235 20.68 27.50 34.37
C THR A 235 19.76 27.61 33.16
N SER A 236 18.99 28.69 33.14
CA SER A 236 18.13 29.14 32.05
C SER A 236 19.00 29.57 30.87
N LEU A 237 18.88 28.87 29.74
CA LEU A 237 19.26 29.40 28.43
C LEU A 237 18.06 29.23 27.50
N ILE A 238 17.38 30.35 27.27
CA ILE A 238 16.32 30.52 26.29
C ILE A 238 16.95 30.35 24.91
N SER A 239 16.66 29.22 24.25
CA SER A 239 16.80 29.04 22.80
C SER A 239 15.39 28.83 22.25
N PRO A 240 15.02 29.37 21.08
CA PRO A 240 13.68 29.20 20.55
C PRO A 240 13.52 27.73 20.14
N LYS A 241 12.93 26.92 21.02
CA LYS A 241 12.45 25.58 20.69
C LYS A 241 11.33 25.75 19.66
N GLN A 242 11.68 25.72 18.38
CA GLN A 242 10.71 25.36 17.33
C GLN A 242 10.26 23.94 17.66
N SER A 243 9.06 23.82 18.23
CA SER A 243 8.52 22.56 18.71
C SER A 243 8.25 21.63 17.52
N ALA A 244 8.86 20.44 17.54
CA ALA A 244 8.48 19.37 16.64
C ALA A 244 6.98 19.08 16.79
N ILE A 245 6.26 18.99 15.66
CA ILE A 245 4.83 18.68 15.64
C ILE A 245 4.65 17.25 16.15
N SER A 246 3.83 17.05 17.18
CA SER A 246 3.48 15.71 17.66
C SER A 246 2.36 15.10 16.81
N VAL A 247 2.27 13.76 16.80
CA VAL A 247 1.19 13.04 16.10
C VAL A 247 -0.18 13.44 16.64
N SER A 248 -0.30 13.65 17.95
CA SER A 248 -1.54 14.12 18.59
C SER A 248 -1.95 15.51 18.12
N GLU A 249 -0.99 16.42 17.93
CA GLU A 249 -1.23 17.75 17.38
C GLU A 249 -1.71 17.67 15.93
N ALA A 250 -1.05 16.85 15.10
CA ALA A 250 -1.48 16.64 13.72
C ALA A 250 -2.91 16.08 13.65
N LYS A 251 -3.21 15.00 14.39
CA LYS A 251 -4.54 14.37 14.44
C LYS A 251 -5.63 15.37 14.84
N ARG A 252 -5.35 16.23 15.81
CA ARG A 252 -6.27 17.24 16.31
C ARG A 252 -6.69 18.23 15.23
N HIS A 253 -5.72 18.66 14.43
CA HIS A 253 -5.92 19.68 13.39
C HIS A 253 -6.41 19.12 12.05
N THR A 254 -6.30 17.81 11.80
CA THR A 254 -6.79 17.14 10.59
C THR A 254 -8.21 16.55 10.74
N SER A 255 -8.62 16.14 11.95
CA SER A 255 -9.84 15.35 12.20
C SER A 255 -11.10 15.94 11.57
N LEU A 256 -11.33 17.26 11.75
CA LEU A 256 -12.50 17.93 11.20
C LEU A 256 -12.49 17.94 9.66
N PHE A 257 -11.34 18.26 9.06
CA PHE A 257 -11.20 18.32 7.60
C PHE A 257 -11.55 16.98 6.94
N PHE A 258 -11.05 15.86 7.48
CA PHE A 258 -11.38 14.53 6.97
C PHE A 258 -12.86 14.18 7.09
N ALA A 259 -13.52 14.58 8.19
CA ALA A 259 -14.96 14.40 8.33
C ALA A 259 -15.73 15.19 7.26
N LEU A 260 -15.30 16.42 6.94
CA LEU A 260 -15.91 17.22 5.89
C LEU A 260 -15.67 16.66 4.49
N CYS A 261 -14.52 16.02 4.22
CA CYS A 261 -14.28 15.37 2.93
C CYS A 261 -15.32 14.28 2.60
N THR A 262 -15.88 13.60 3.60
CA THR A 262 -16.98 12.62 3.37
C THR A 262 -18.30 13.28 2.96
N LYS A 263 -18.49 14.55 3.30
CA LYS A 263 -19.70 15.33 2.99
C LYS A 263 -19.57 16.08 1.67
N ARG A 264 -18.38 16.61 1.41
CA ARG A 264 -18.05 17.39 0.23
C ARG A 264 -16.73 16.91 -0.38
N PRO A 265 -16.80 15.95 -1.32
CA PRO A 265 -15.61 15.36 -1.92
C PRO A 265 -14.70 16.35 -2.66
N THR A 266 -15.21 17.54 -3.04
CA THR A 266 -14.40 18.59 -3.69
C THR A 266 -13.24 19.07 -2.80
N LEU A 267 -13.35 18.93 -1.48
CA LEU A 267 -12.28 19.25 -0.53
C LEU A 267 -11.07 18.28 -0.63
N LEU A 268 -11.25 17.12 -1.25
CA LEU A 268 -10.19 16.12 -1.43
C LEU A 268 -9.02 16.68 -2.26
N ARG A 269 -9.30 17.51 -3.28
CA ARG A 269 -8.25 18.14 -4.10
C ARG A 269 -7.34 19.02 -3.25
N GLN A 270 -7.91 19.74 -2.30
CA GLN A 270 -7.16 20.59 -1.39
C GLN A 270 -6.30 19.77 -0.43
N LEU A 271 -6.80 18.64 0.08
CA LEU A 271 -5.99 17.71 0.88
C LEU A 271 -4.72 17.27 0.14
N PHE A 272 -4.87 16.90 -1.14
CA PHE A 272 -3.75 16.47 -1.98
C PHE A 272 -2.74 17.59 -2.23
N ASN A 273 -3.21 18.82 -2.47
CA ASN A 273 -2.33 19.98 -2.63
C ASN A 273 -1.52 20.26 -1.35
N VAL A 274 -2.15 20.12 -0.18
CA VAL A 274 -1.48 20.31 1.12
C VAL A 274 -0.50 19.17 1.43
N TYR A 275 -0.83 17.94 1.04
CA TYR A 275 0.00 16.78 1.28
C TYR A 275 1.42 16.94 0.74
N GLY A 276 1.60 17.41 -0.50
CA GLY A 276 2.91 17.51 -1.15
C GLY A 276 3.95 18.25 -0.32
N GLY A 277 3.56 19.41 0.24
CA GLY A 277 4.41 20.27 1.07
C GLY A 277 4.41 19.97 2.57
N SER A 278 3.64 18.98 3.03
CA SER A 278 3.46 18.71 4.47
C SER A 278 4.67 17.99 5.11
N PRO A 279 4.96 18.23 6.40
CA PRO A 279 5.95 17.47 7.17
C PRO A 279 5.62 15.97 7.26
N LYS A 280 6.64 15.13 7.47
CA LYS A 280 6.48 13.65 7.58
C LYS A 280 5.40 13.23 8.58
N VAL A 281 5.34 13.87 9.76
CA VAL A 281 4.34 13.57 10.81
C VAL A 281 2.91 13.84 10.32
N VAL A 282 2.72 14.92 9.55
CA VAL A 282 1.40 15.28 9.00
C VAL A 282 1.04 14.30 7.87
N LYS A 283 2.00 13.94 6.99
CA LYS A 283 1.80 12.91 5.95
C LYS A 283 1.36 11.58 6.54
N GLN A 284 2.02 11.12 7.61
CA GLN A 284 1.64 9.89 8.33
C GLN A 284 0.23 9.98 8.93
N CYS A 285 -0.14 11.11 9.51
CA CYS A 285 -1.50 11.31 10.01
C CYS A 285 -2.54 11.25 8.88
N ILE A 286 -2.23 11.83 7.71
CA ILE A 286 -3.08 11.77 6.52
C ILE A 286 -3.23 10.32 6.05
N HIS A 287 -2.13 9.56 5.99
CA HIS A 287 -2.13 8.14 5.62
C HIS A 287 -3.06 7.29 6.50
N TRP A 288 -3.15 7.57 7.80
CA TRP A 288 -4.05 6.84 8.69
C TRP A 288 -5.54 7.07 8.37
N HIS A 289 -5.90 8.27 7.91
CA HIS A 289 -7.31 8.62 7.66
C HIS A 289 -7.78 8.24 6.25
N ILE A 290 -6.88 8.19 5.27
CA ILE A 290 -7.21 8.00 3.85
C ILE A 290 -7.95 6.70 3.57
N PRO A 291 -7.53 5.51 4.05
CA PRO A 291 -8.23 4.27 3.75
C PRO A 291 -9.69 4.29 4.21
N THR A 292 -9.96 4.90 5.37
CA THR A 292 -11.33 5.07 5.90
C THR A 292 -12.12 6.07 5.05
N LEU A 293 -11.49 7.18 4.63
CA LEU A 293 -12.12 8.17 3.76
C LEU A 293 -12.50 7.57 2.40
N VAL A 294 -11.58 6.85 1.76
CA VAL A 294 -11.78 6.21 0.45
C VAL A 294 -12.92 5.19 0.50
N ARG A 295 -12.96 4.35 1.55
CA ARG A 295 -14.07 3.39 1.73
C ARG A 295 -15.42 4.07 1.92
N ASN A 296 -15.46 5.20 2.62
CA ASN A 296 -16.70 5.98 2.81
C ASN A 296 -17.18 6.70 1.54
N LEU A 297 -16.25 7.16 0.69
CA LEU A 297 -16.57 7.83 -0.58
C LEU A 297 -16.97 6.84 -1.69
N GLY A 298 -16.36 5.66 -1.68
CA GLY A 298 -16.58 4.60 -2.67
C GLY A 298 -15.85 4.82 -4.01
N SER A 299 -15.73 3.75 -4.80
CA SER A 299 -14.94 3.68 -6.04
C SER A 299 -15.48 4.51 -7.21
N SER A 300 -16.67 5.09 -7.07
CA SER A 300 -17.35 5.86 -8.12
C SER A 300 -17.31 7.37 -7.89
N CYS A 301 -16.61 7.85 -6.85
CA CYS A 301 -16.48 9.28 -6.56
C CYS A 301 -15.72 9.99 -7.69
N PRO A 302 -16.34 10.96 -8.40
CA PRO A 302 -15.74 11.61 -9.56
C PRO A 302 -14.53 12.46 -9.19
N GLU A 303 -14.54 13.12 -8.03
CA GLU A 303 -13.42 13.94 -7.55
C GLU A 303 -12.17 13.09 -7.27
N MET A 304 -12.36 11.87 -6.79
CA MET A 304 -11.26 10.93 -6.58
C MET A 304 -10.68 10.45 -7.92
N LEU A 305 -11.54 10.17 -8.90
CA LEU A 305 -11.10 9.80 -10.25
C LEU A 305 -10.35 10.94 -10.94
N ASP A 306 -10.79 12.19 -10.77
CA ASP A 306 -10.09 13.37 -11.29
C ASP A 306 -8.68 13.52 -10.68
N ILE A 307 -8.55 13.31 -9.37
CA ILE A 307 -7.25 13.36 -8.67
C ILE A 307 -6.33 12.24 -9.15
N ILE A 308 -6.84 11.02 -9.36
CA ILE A 308 -6.04 9.91 -9.91
C ILE A 308 -5.60 10.24 -11.35
N HIS A 309 -6.48 10.83 -12.15
CA HIS A 309 -6.19 11.18 -13.53
C HIS A 309 -5.11 12.29 -13.64
N SER A 310 -5.16 13.28 -12.75
CA SER A 310 -4.23 14.41 -12.72
C SER A 310 -3.81 14.75 -11.28
N PRO A 311 -2.85 14.01 -10.71
CA PRO A 311 -2.46 14.20 -9.31
C PRO A 311 -1.66 15.49 -9.13
N PRO A 312 -1.91 16.24 -8.03
CA PRO A 312 -1.04 17.31 -7.58
C PRO A 312 0.40 16.85 -7.35
N GLU A 313 1.35 17.76 -7.52
CA GLU A 313 2.78 17.47 -7.37
C GLU A 313 3.09 17.04 -5.93
N GLY A 314 3.86 15.96 -5.76
CA GLY A 314 4.24 15.43 -4.44
C GLY A 314 3.16 14.59 -3.75
N SER A 315 2.07 14.24 -4.45
CA SER A 315 0.97 13.41 -3.93
C SER A 315 0.98 11.96 -4.42
N GLU A 316 2.04 11.52 -5.10
CA GLU A 316 2.15 10.22 -5.78
C GLU A 316 1.94 9.06 -4.81
N GLU A 317 2.57 9.11 -3.64
CA GLU A 317 2.42 8.11 -2.57
C GLU A 317 0.98 8.00 -2.07
N LEU A 318 0.28 9.14 -1.98
CA LEU A 318 -1.11 9.20 -1.57
C LEU A 318 -2.02 8.56 -2.63
N VAL A 319 -1.74 8.82 -3.92
CA VAL A 319 -2.44 8.16 -5.02
C VAL A 319 -2.25 6.65 -4.95
N THR A 320 -1.02 6.16 -4.76
CA THR A 320 -0.75 4.72 -4.63
C THR A 320 -1.56 4.09 -3.49
N MET A 321 -1.68 4.76 -2.34
CA MET A 321 -2.48 4.30 -1.21
C MET A 321 -3.98 4.26 -1.51
N ILE A 322 -4.51 5.27 -2.21
CA ILE A 322 -5.90 5.25 -2.68
C ILE A 322 -6.13 4.08 -3.63
N LEU A 323 -5.21 3.87 -4.59
CA LEU A 323 -5.32 2.77 -5.56
C LEU A 323 -5.33 1.41 -4.87
N GLN A 324 -4.45 1.20 -3.89
CA GLN A 324 -4.46 -0.03 -3.08
C GLN A 324 -5.81 -0.20 -2.38
N THR A 325 -6.29 0.82 -1.67
CA THR A 325 -7.56 0.74 -0.93
C THR A 325 -8.76 0.47 -1.84
N LEU A 326 -8.79 1.05 -3.04
CA LEU A 326 -9.88 0.83 -4.00
C LEU A 326 -9.88 -0.57 -4.63
N THR A 327 -8.73 -1.23 -4.66
CA THR A 327 -8.52 -2.48 -5.40
C THR A 327 -8.26 -3.70 -4.51
N GLU A 328 -8.38 -3.53 -3.20
CA GLU A 328 -8.29 -4.61 -2.19
C GLU A 328 -9.48 -5.58 -2.25
N GLU A 329 -10.71 -5.07 -2.27
CA GLU A 329 -11.92 -5.90 -2.10
C GLU A 329 -12.89 -5.86 -3.30
N SER A 330 -12.61 -5.04 -4.31
CA SER A 330 -13.55 -4.81 -5.42
C SER A 330 -12.91 -4.89 -6.80
N ASN A 331 -13.69 -5.36 -7.78
CA ASN A 331 -13.29 -5.27 -9.18
C ASN A 331 -13.25 -3.79 -9.59
N PRO A 332 -12.14 -3.31 -10.15
CA PRO A 332 -11.99 -1.90 -10.51
C PRO A 332 -13.00 -1.49 -11.58
N SER A 333 -13.59 -0.30 -11.42
CA SER A 333 -14.52 0.26 -12.39
C SER A 333 -13.81 0.64 -13.70
N ALA A 334 -14.53 0.67 -14.82
CA ALA A 334 -13.97 1.05 -16.12
C ALA A 334 -13.34 2.47 -16.09
N ASN A 335 -13.97 3.41 -15.38
CA ASN A 335 -13.46 4.77 -15.23
C ASN A 335 -12.15 4.81 -14.43
N LEU A 336 -12.01 3.97 -13.39
CA LEU A 336 -10.77 3.84 -12.64
C LEU A 336 -9.65 3.29 -13.53
N VAL A 337 -9.93 2.27 -14.35
CA VAL A 337 -8.97 1.70 -15.28
C VAL A 337 -8.45 2.76 -16.26
N VAL A 338 -9.34 3.57 -16.84
CA VAL A 338 -8.95 4.68 -17.74
C VAL A 338 -8.10 5.72 -17.03
N ALA A 339 -8.49 6.13 -15.81
CA ALA A 339 -7.75 7.12 -15.03
C ALA A 339 -6.32 6.66 -14.70
N VAL A 340 -6.15 5.40 -14.27
CA VAL A 340 -4.83 4.86 -13.91
C VAL A 340 -3.95 4.60 -15.13
N LYS A 341 -4.53 4.19 -16.27
CA LYS A 341 -3.78 4.09 -17.53
C LYS A 341 -3.20 5.45 -17.94
N HIS A 342 -4.03 6.49 -17.91
CA HIS A 342 -3.56 7.85 -18.18
C HIS A 342 -2.47 8.30 -17.20
N LEU A 343 -2.65 8.00 -15.90
CA LEU A 343 -1.66 8.28 -14.87
C LEU A 343 -0.31 7.61 -15.16
N TYR A 344 -0.34 6.34 -15.59
CA TYR A 344 0.86 5.57 -15.94
C TYR A 344 1.59 6.16 -17.15
N GLU A 345 0.84 6.54 -18.18
CA GLU A 345 1.41 7.09 -19.42
C GLU A 345 1.99 8.50 -19.24
N THR A 346 1.38 9.32 -18.38
CA THR A 346 1.71 10.75 -18.28
C THR A 346 2.64 11.11 -17.12
N LYS A 347 2.45 10.52 -15.94
CA LYS A 347 3.11 10.96 -14.69
C LYS A 347 3.92 9.85 -14.03
N LEU A 348 3.27 8.72 -13.74
CA LEU A 348 3.85 7.63 -12.96
C LEU A 348 4.27 6.48 -13.86
N LYS A 349 5.53 6.46 -14.30
CA LYS A 349 6.09 5.35 -15.11
C LYS A 349 6.40 4.08 -14.30
N ASP A 350 5.77 3.91 -13.13
CA ASP A 350 5.90 2.71 -12.31
C ASP A 350 4.79 1.71 -12.66
N ALA A 351 5.16 0.55 -13.21
CA ALA A 351 4.20 -0.48 -13.59
C ALA A 351 3.51 -1.14 -12.38
N SER A 352 4.01 -0.93 -11.16
CA SER A 352 3.39 -1.48 -9.94
C SER A 352 1.96 -0.98 -9.71
N ILE A 353 1.65 0.25 -10.16
CA ILE A 353 0.31 0.84 -10.01
C ILE A 353 -0.74 0.14 -10.89
N LEU A 354 -0.29 -0.59 -11.91
CA LEU A 354 -1.18 -1.32 -12.84
C LEU A 354 -1.54 -2.70 -12.31
N ILE A 355 -0.74 -3.28 -11.41
CA ILE A 355 -0.91 -4.65 -10.89
C ILE A 355 -2.35 -4.93 -10.45
N PRO A 356 -2.99 -4.07 -9.63
CA PRO A 356 -4.32 -4.38 -9.13
C PRO A 356 -5.39 -4.39 -10.23
N LEU A 357 -5.11 -3.79 -11.38
CA LEU A 357 -6.02 -3.66 -12.51
C LEU A 357 -5.80 -4.71 -13.60
N LEU A 358 -4.72 -5.50 -13.55
CA LEU A 358 -4.35 -6.41 -14.64
C LEU A 358 -5.43 -7.45 -14.97
N SER A 359 -6.29 -7.82 -14.03
CA SER A 359 -7.40 -8.75 -14.26
C SER A 359 -8.50 -8.18 -15.18
N SER A 360 -8.56 -6.86 -15.35
CA SER A 360 -9.52 -6.19 -16.26
C SER A 360 -8.90 -5.82 -17.61
N PHE A 361 -7.60 -6.06 -17.81
CA PHE A 361 -6.92 -5.70 -19.05
C PHE A 361 -7.10 -6.80 -20.11
N PRO A 362 -7.40 -6.43 -21.37
CA PRO A 362 -7.34 -7.37 -22.47
C PRO A 362 -5.89 -7.72 -22.82
N LYS A 363 -5.71 -8.85 -23.52
CA LYS A 363 -4.41 -9.37 -23.93
C LYS A 363 -3.55 -8.33 -24.67
N GLU A 364 -4.17 -7.58 -25.57
CA GLU A 364 -3.52 -6.59 -26.44
C GLU A 364 -2.89 -5.45 -25.64
N GLU A 365 -3.42 -5.16 -24.45
CA GLU A 365 -2.90 -4.13 -23.56
C GLU A 365 -1.89 -4.67 -22.54
N VAL A 366 -2.03 -5.93 -22.12
CA VAL A 366 -1.06 -6.55 -21.20
C VAL A 366 0.29 -6.79 -21.88
N LEU A 367 0.29 -7.26 -23.13
CA LEU A 367 1.53 -7.64 -23.84
C LEU A 367 2.56 -6.50 -23.94
N PRO A 368 2.22 -5.25 -24.29
CA PRO A 368 3.18 -4.14 -24.33
C PRO A 368 3.76 -3.78 -22.96
N ILE A 369 3.01 -4.00 -21.88
CA ILE A 369 3.39 -3.63 -20.51
C ILE A 369 4.17 -4.78 -19.84
N PHE A 370 3.99 -6.01 -20.31
CA PHE A 370 4.57 -7.23 -19.75
C PHE A 370 6.09 -7.17 -19.48
N PRO A 371 6.95 -6.61 -20.36
CA PRO A 371 8.37 -6.47 -20.06
C PRO A 371 8.64 -5.61 -18.81
N ARG A 372 7.82 -4.57 -18.58
CA ARG A 372 7.94 -3.70 -17.39
C ARG A 372 7.51 -4.44 -16.12
N LEU A 373 6.52 -5.33 -16.21
CA LEU A 373 6.12 -6.18 -15.10
C LEU A 373 7.23 -7.17 -14.71
N VAL A 374 7.92 -7.76 -15.70
CA VAL A 374 9.07 -8.65 -15.46
C VAL A 374 10.25 -7.91 -14.82
N ASP A 375 10.41 -6.62 -15.10
CA ASP A 375 11.48 -5.80 -14.53
C ASP A 375 11.25 -5.45 -13.04
N LEU A 376 10.03 -5.62 -12.52
CA LEU A 376 9.70 -5.40 -11.11
C LEU A 376 10.41 -6.38 -10.17
N SER A 377 10.33 -6.14 -8.86
CA SER A 377 10.80 -7.09 -7.84
C SER A 377 10.05 -8.44 -7.97
N PRO A 378 10.68 -9.57 -7.59
CA PRO A 378 10.06 -10.90 -7.71
C PRO A 378 8.65 -10.98 -7.11
N ASP A 379 8.44 -10.43 -5.90
CA ASP A 379 7.13 -10.47 -5.23
C ASP A 379 6.04 -9.74 -6.04
N ARG A 380 6.37 -8.54 -6.52
CA ARG A 380 5.48 -7.74 -7.38
C ARG A 380 5.20 -8.41 -8.72
N PHE A 381 6.17 -9.11 -9.30
CA PHE A 381 5.94 -9.90 -10.51
C PHE A 381 5.00 -11.09 -10.24
N GLN A 382 5.12 -11.75 -9.09
CA GLN A 382 4.20 -12.82 -8.69
C GLN A 382 2.78 -12.29 -8.51
N ASP A 383 2.61 -11.12 -7.86
CA ASP A 383 1.31 -10.46 -7.74
C ASP A 383 0.71 -10.15 -9.13
N ALA A 384 1.54 -9.62 -10.04
CA ALA A 384 1.13 -9.32 -11.41
C ALA A 384 0.72 -10.59 -12.16
N LEU A 385 1.51 -11.66 -12.05
CA LEU A 385 1.25 -12.95 -12.66
C LEU A 385 -0.07 -13.54 -12.17
N ALA A 386 -0.32 -13.51 -10.85
CA ALA A 386 -1.56 -13.98 -10.26
C ALA A 386 -2.77 -13.22 -10.83
N ARG A 387 -2.71 -11.89 -10.95
CA ARG A 387 -3.80 -11.07 -11.49
C ARG A 387 -4.04 -11.32 -12.98
N ILE A 388 -2.98 -11.49 -13.78
CA ILE A 388 -3.07 -11.82 -15.22
C ILE A 388 -3.75 -13.18 -15.42
N LEU A 389 -3.39 -14.17 -14.62
CA LEU A 389 -3.90 -15.54 -14.70
C LEU A 389 -5.29 -15.72 -14.08
N GLN A 390 -5.67 -14.87 -13.13
CA GLN A 390 -7.01 -14.87 -12.55
C GLN A 390 -8.05 -14.36 -13.55
N GLY A 391 -7.74 -13.25 -14.22
CA GLY A 391 -8.66 -12.62 -15.17
C GLY A 391 -9.97 -12.11 -14.55
N SER A 392 -10.92 -11.74 -15.40
CA SER A 392 -12.27 -11.34 -15.01
C SER A 392 -13.27 -12.45 -15.30
N ALA A 393 -14.36 -12.52 -14.52
CA ALA A 393 -15.42 -13.52 -14.70
C ALA A 393 -16.03 -13.55 -16.12
N HIS A 394 -15.95 -12.44 -16.86
CA HIS A 394 -16.58 -12.31 -18.18
C HIS A 394 -15.62 -12.54 -19.35
N THR A 395 -14.32 -12.34 -19.15
CA THR A 395 -13.29 -12.39 -20.22
C THR A 395 -12.27 -13.50 -20.02
N GLY A 396 -12.26 -14.14 -18.86
CA GLY A 396 -11.22 -15.09 -18.49
C GLY A 396 -9.86 -14.42 -18.25
N PRO A 397 -8.78 -15.20 -18.14
CA PRO A 397 -7.42 -14.69 -17.94
C PRO A 397 -6.96 -13.80 -19.09
N ALA A 398 -6.25 -12.72 -18.77
CA ALA A 398 -5.71 -11.81 -19.77
C ALA A 398 -4.65 -12.51 -20.65
N LEU A 399 -3.88 -13.41 -20.05
CA LEU A 399 -2.97 -14.32 -20.74
C LEU A 399 -3.12 -15.73 -20.16
N THR A 400 -3.19 -16.73 -21.01
CA THR A 400 -3.09 -18.13 -20.58
C THR A 400 -1.66 -18.43 -20.08
N PRO A 401 -1.47 -19.46 -19.22
CA PRO A 401 -0.12 -19.86 -18.78
C PRO A 401 0.87 -20.10 -19.93
N ALA A 402 0.41 -20.66 -21.06
CA ALA A 402 1.27 -20.86 -22.22
C ALA A 402 1.68 -19.52 -22.86
N GLU A 403 0.76 -18.56 -22.93
CA GLU A 403 1.03 -17.21 -23.46
C GLU A 403 1.94 -16.41 -22.55
N VAL A 404 1.87 -16.58 -21.22
CA VAL A 404 2.83 -15.98 -20.29
C VAL A 404 4.25 -16.46 -20.59
N LEU A 405 4.45 -17.78 -20.75
CA LEU A 405 5.77 -18.31 -21.11
C LEU A 405 6.24 -17.79 -22.46
N ILE A 406 5.35 -17.70 -23.44
CA ILE A 406 5.68 -17.14 -24.75
C ILE A 406 6.09 -15.67 -24.62
N ALA A 407 5.32 -14.87 -23.89
CA ALA A 407 5.59 -13.45 -23.65
C ALA A 407 6.94 -13.23 -22.96
N ILE A 408 7.31 -14.07 -21.98
CA ILE A 408 8.64 -14.02 -21.34
C ILE A 408 9.76 -14.25 -22.38
N HIS A 409 9.55 -15.17 -23.32
CA HIS A 409 10.54 -15.49 -24.35
C HIS A 409 10.61 -14.46 -25.49
N ASP A 410 9.55 -13.68 -25.68
CA ASP A 410 9.49 -12.59 -26.67
C ASP A 410 10.20 -11.31 -26.17
N ILE A 411 10.50 -11.20 -24.86
CA ILE A 411 11.28 -10.10 -24.30
C ILE A 411 12.69 -10.10 -24.89
N ASN A 412 13.05 -8.98 -25.51
CA ASN A 412 14.42 -8.72 -25.94
C ASN A 412 15.11 -7.83 -24.89
N PRO A 413 16.10 -8.36 -24.13
CA PRO A 413 16.76 -7.62 -23.06
C PRO A 413 17.32 -6.24 -23.46
N GLU A 414 17.83 -6.11 -24.68
CA GLU A 414 18.42 -4.86 -25.17
C GLU A 414 17.34 -3.86 -25.60
N LYS A 415 16.36 -4.30 -26.37
CA LYS A 415 15.27 -3.45 -26.87
C LYS A 415 14.34 -3.00 -25.74
N ASP A 416 13.95 -3.94 -24.89
CA ASP A 416 12.99 -3.72 -23.82
C ASP A 416 13.67 -3.21 -22.55
N LYS A 417 15.00 -3.10 -22.52
CA LYS A 417 15.78 -2.63 -21.37
C LYS A 417 15.45 -3.40 -20.08
N VAL A 418 15.26 -4.71 -20.20
CA VAL A 418 15.01 -5.62 -19.07
C VAL A 418 16.25 -6.49 -18.89
N PRO A 419 16.87 -6.54 -17.69
CA PRO A 419 18.03 -7.38 -17.45
C PRO A 419 17.74 -8.85 -17.78
N LEU A 420 18.63 -9.52 -18.52
CA LEU A 420 18.45 -10.94 -18.88
C LEU A 420 18.21 -11.84 -17.64
N LYS A 421 18.81 -11.50 -16.50
CA LYS A 421 18.60 -12.19 -15.24
C LYS A 421 17.13 -12.14 -14.80
N LYS A 422 16.46 -10.99 -14.90
CA LYS A 422 15.03 -10.83 -14.57
C LYS A 422 14.14 -11.70 -15.45
N VAL A 423 14.45 -11.79 -16.75
CA VAL A 423 13.73 -12.68 -17.68
C VAL A 423 13.91 -14.16 -17.30
N ILE A 424 15.12 -14.55 -16.91
CA ILE A 424 15.41 -15.91 -16.42
C ILE A 424 14.67 -16.20 -15.11
N ASP A 425 14.67 -15.25 -14.17
CA ASP A 425 14.01 -15.39 -12.87
C ASP A 425 12.49 -15.48 -13.05
N ALA A 426 11.89 -14.66 -13.93
CA ALA A 426 10.47 -14.74 -14.28
C ALA A 426 10.09 -16.08 -14.91
N CYS A 427 10.94 -16.61 -15.82
CA CYS A 427 10.73 -17.94 -16.39
C CYS A 427 10.79 -19.02 -15.30
N THR A 428 11.76 -18.92 -14.38
CA THR A 428 11.93 -19.87 -13.27
C THR A 428 10.73 -19.84 -12.32
N ALA A 429 10.23 -18.66 -11.99
CA ALA A 429 9.01 -18.44 -11.20
C ALA A 429 7.79 -19.16 -11.80
N CYS A 430 7.63 -19.21 -13.13
CA CYS A 430 6.57 -19.98 -13.76
C CYS A 430 6.72 -21.49 -13.50
N PHE A 431 7.93 -22.05 -13.57
CA PHE A 431 8.18 -23.47 -13.31
C PHE A 431 8.00 -23.88 -11.84
N GLU A 432 8.10 -22.94 -10.91
CA GLU A 432 7.80 -23.18 -9.49
C GLU A 432 6.30 -23.41 -9.25
N GLN A 433 5.42 -22.82 -10.08
CA GLN A 433 3.96 -22.99 -10.01
C GLN A 433 3.46 -24.20 -10.82
N ARG A 434 3.86 -25.41 -10.43
CA ARG A 434 3.59 -26.66 -11.19
C ARG A 434 2.11 -27.01 -11.41
N THR A 435 1.21 -26.50 -10.58
CA THR A 435 -0.24 -26.68 -10.73
C THR A 435 -0.82 -25.81 -11.84
N VAL A 436 -0.17 -24.69 -12.15
CA VAL A 436 -0.56 -23.74 -13.20
C VAL A 436 0.17 -24.06 -14.51
N PHE A 437 1.48 -24.23 -14.45
CA PHE A 437 2.34 -24.52 -15.61
C PHE A 437 2.55 -26.03 -15.74
N THR A 438 1.49 -26.72 -16.12
CA THR A 438 1.46 -28.19 -16.27
C THR A 438 2.22 -28.67 -17.51
N GLN A 439 2.42 -29.99 -17.61
CA GLN A 439 3.01 -30.63 -18.79
C GLN A 439 2.37 -30.15 -20.11
N GLN A 440 1.04 -30.14 -20.20
CA GLN A 440 0.32 -29.75 -21.42
C GLN A 440 0.52 -28.26 -21.78
N VAL A 441 0.60 -27.40 -20.76
CA VAL A 441 0.88 -25.96 -20.95
C VAL A 441 2.28 -25.77 -21.54
N LEU A 442 3.27 -26.49 -21.00
CA LEU A 442 4.64 -26.44 -21.47
C LEU A 442 4.77 -26.98 -22.90
N GLU A 443 4.14 -28.11 -23.22
CA GLU A 443 4.09 -28.65 -24.58
C GLU A 443 3.55 -27.61 -25.57
N LYS A 444 2.41 -26.98 -25.23
CA LYS A 444 1.80 -25.94 -26.07
C LYS A 444 2.73 -24.74 -26.28
N ALA A 445 3.35 -24.24 -25.21
CA ALA A 445 4.28 -23.11 -25.30
C ALA A 445 5.54 -23.44 -26.11
N LEU A 446 6.19 -24.57 -25.81
CA LEU A 446 7.41 -25.02 -26.50
C LEU A 446 7.16 -25.31 -27.98
N ASN A 447 6.02 -25.92 -28.31
CA ASN A 447 5.63 -26.19 -29.69
C ASN A 447 5.43 -24.90 -30.49
N LYS A 448 4.93 -23.82 -29.86
CA LYS A 448 4.83 -22.50 -30.50
C LYS A 448 6.21 -21.84 -30.65
N LEU A 449 7.03 -21.87 -29.61
CA LEU A 449 8.31 -21.17 -29.56
C LEU A 449 9.36 -21.74 -30.53
N VAL A 450 9.35 -23.05 -30.78
CA VAL A 450 10.28 -23.66 -31.74
C VAL A 450 10.04 -23.18 -33.19
N ASP A 451 8.83 -22.75 -33.50
CA ASP A 451 8.48 -22.25 -34.83
C ASP A 451 8.90 -20.81 -35.08
N ASN A 452 9.20 -20.04 -34.02
CA ASN A 452 9.63 -18.66 -34.13
C ASN A 452 10.92 -18.51 -34.97
N VAL A 453 11.03 -17.37 -35.65
CA VAL A 453 12.18 -16.97 -36.45
C VAL A 453 12.52 -15.52 -36.08
N PRO A 454 13.65 -15.25 -35.42
CA PRO A 454 14.63 -16.19 -34.88
C PRO A 454 14.09 -16.99 -33.67
N ILE A 455 14.71 -18.12 -33.36
CA ILE A 455 14.39 -18.91 -32.17
C ILE A 455 14.77 -18.11 -30.90
N PRO A 456 13.90 -18.04 -29.87
CA PRO A 456 14.16 -17.26 -28.67
C PRO A 456 15.44 -17.67 -27.94
N LEU A 457 16.13 -16.68 -27.37
CA LEU A 457 17.44 -16.85 -26.73
C LEU A 457 17.43 -17.89 -25.59
N LEU A 458 16.37 -17.92 -24.79
CA LEU A 458 16.24 -18.80 -23.64
C LEU A 458 15.59 -20.14 -23.97
N PHE A 459 15.22 -20.39 -25.24
CA PHE A 459 14.43 -21.55 -25.64
C PHE A 459 15.01 -22.89 -25.15
N MET A 460 16.30 -23.15 -25.39
CA MET A 460 16.91 -24.41 -24.97
C MET A 460 17.00 -24.57 -23.45
N ARG A 461 17.10 -23.47 -22.69
CA ARG A 461 17.06 -23.52 -21.23
C ARG A 461 15.68 -23.99 -20.77
N THR A 462 14.63 -23.44 -21.37
CA THR A 462 13.24 -23.77 -21.06
C THR A 462 12.90 -25.21 -21.45
N VAL A 463 13.41 -25.72 -22.58
CA VAL A 463 13.25 -27.14 -22.95
C VAL A 463 13.90 -28.06 -21.92
N ILE A 464 15.11 -27.73 -21.45
CA ILE A 464 15.81 -28.50 -20.40
C ILE A 464 15.01 -28.46 -19.08
N GLN A 465 14.59 -27.27 -18.64
CA GLN A 465 13.82 -27.11 -17.40
C GLN A 465 12.47 -27.84 -17.47
N ALA A 466 11.80 -27.83 -18.63
CA ALA A 466 10.55 -28.57 -18.84
C ALA A 466 10.75 -30.08 -18.72
N LEU A 467 11.82 -30.63 -19.29
CA LEU A 467 12.12 -32.05 -19.17
C LEU A 467 12.52 -32.44 -17.73
N ASP A 468 13.29 -31.60 -17.06
CA ASP A 468 13.68 -31.81 -15.65
C ASP A 468 12.43 -31.81 -14.73
N ALA A 469 11.46 -30.93 -15.01
CA ALA A 469 10.21 -30.86 -14.25
C ALA A 469 9.23 -32.00 -14.59
N PHE A 470 9.17 -32.40 -15.87
CA PHE A 470 8.24 -33.40 -16.38
C PHE A 470 8.96 -34.40 -17.32
N PRO A 471 9.57 -35.46 -16.77
CA PRO A 471 10.34 -36.44 -17.56
C PRO A 471 9.55 -37.16 -18.65
N ALA A 472 8.21 -37.22 -18.52
CA ALA A 472 7.31 -37.79 -19.53
C ALA A 472 7.36 -37.04 -20.88
N LEU A 473 7.92 -35.83 -20.92
CA LEU A 473 8.09 -35.03 -22.14
C LEU A 473 9.20 -35.52 -23.07
N VAL A 474 9.97 -36.54 -22.71
CA VAL A 474 11.19 -36.92 -23.43
C VAL A 474 10.97 -37.14 -24.94
N ASP A 475 9.91 -37.85 -25.34
CA ASP A 475 9.64 -38.15 -26.75
C ASP A 475 9.19 -36.89 -27.52
N PHE A 476 8.36 -36.05 -26.90
CA PHE A 476 7.99 -34.74 -27.43
C PHE A 476 9.23 -33.85 -27.64
N VAL A 477 10.12 -33.82 -26.65
CA VAL A 477 11.37 -33.07 -26.70
C VAL A 477 12.29 -33.58 -27.81
N MET A 478 12.37 -34.89 -28.06
CA MET A 478 13.14 -35.41 -29.21
C MET A 478 12.57 -34.88 -30.54
N GLY A 479 11.24 -34.80 -30.67
CA GLY A 479 10.59 -34.15 -31.81
C GLY A 479 10.96 -32.67 -31.98
N ILE A 480 11.04 -31.92 -30.88
CA ILE A 480 11.53 -30.54 -30.86
C ILE A 480 12.99 -30.48 -31.34
N LEU A 481 13.87 -31.32 -30.80
CA LEU A 481 15.28 -31.33 -31.19
C LEU A 481 15.48 -31.65 -32.68
N SER A 482 14.73 -32.59 -33.24
CA SER A 482 14.75 -32.88 -34.69
C SER A 482 14.35 -31.65 -35.52
N ARG A 483 13.34 -30.89 -35.11
CA ARG A 483 12.95 -29.63 -35.78
C ARG A 483 14.05 -28.56 -35.70
N LEU A 484 14.77 -28.50 -34.59
CA LEU A 484 15.92 -27.58 -34.43
C LEU A 484 17.09 -27.93 -35.36
N VAL A 485 17.31 -29.22 -35.65
CA VAL A 485 18.29 -29.66 -36.65
C VAL A 485 17.91 -29.10 -38.02
N ASN A 486 16.64 -29.21 -38.41
CA ASN A 486 16.14 -28.65 -39.68
C ASN A 486 16.29 -27.11 -39.74
N LYS A 487 16.18 -26.43 -38.58
CA LYS A 487 16.42 -24.98 -38.44
C LYS A 487 17.91 -24.61 -38.29
N GLN A 488 18.83 -25.55 -38.46
CA GLN A 488 20.28 -25.32 -38.40
C GLN A 488 20.75 -24.69 -37.09
N ILE A 489 20.29 -25.24 -35.95
CA ILE A 489 20.59 -24.72 -34.60
C ILE A 489 22.08 -24.47 -34.32
N TRP A 490 23.00 -25.17 -34.99
CA TRP A 490 24.45 -24.94 -34.87
C TRP A 490 24.90 -23.53 -35.30
N LYS A 491 24.10 -22.81 -36.11
CA LYS A 491 24.34 -21.39 -36.45
C LYS A 491 24.02 -20.44 -35.30
N MET A 492 23.43 -20.92 -34.20
CA MET A 492 23.02 -20.14 -33.04
C MET A 492 23.82 -20.60 -31.80
N PRO A 493 25.04 -20.08 -31.55
CA PRO A 493 25.99 -20.65 -30.59
C PRO A 493 25.42 -20.85 -29.18
N LYS A 494 24.62 -19.89 -28.69
CA LYS A 494 24.01 -19.96 -27.35
C LYS A 494 23.00 -21.10 -27.22
N LEU A 495 22.20 -21.35 -28.27
CA LEU A 495 21.24 -22.46 -28.29
C LEU A 495 21.93 -23.80 -28.57
N TRP A 496 22.95 -23.81 -29.42
CA TRP A 496 23.71 -25.02 -29.76
C TRP A 496 24.32 -25.71 -28.53
N VAL A 497 24.85 -24.94 -27.57
CA VAL A 497 25.39 -25.48 -26.32
C VAL A 497 24.30 -26.22 -25.53
N GLY A 498 23.10 -25.65 -25.43
CA GLY A 498 21.96 -26.26 -24.77
C GLY A 498 21.47 -27.51 -25.49
N PHE A 499 21.42 -27.48 -26.84
CA PHE A 499 21.04 -28.63 -27.67
C PHE A 499 21.94 -29.83 -27.39
N LEU A 500 23.26 -29.63 -27.43
CA LEU A 500 24.21 -30.72 -27.19
C LEU A 500 24.16 -31.23 -25.74
N LYS A 501 23.99 -30.34 -24.76
CA LYS A 501 23.82 -30.73 -23.35
C LYS A 501 22.61 -31.64 -23.18
N LEU A 502 21.47 -31.24 -23.74
CA LEU A 502 20.23 -32.01 -23.63
C LEU A 502 20.33 -33.35 -24.37
N ALA A 503 20.87 -33.36 -25.59
CA ALA A 503 21.10 -34.59 -26.34
C ALA A 503 22.03 -35.56 -25.59
N TYR A 504 23.05 -35.06 -24.89
CA TYR A 504 23.90 -35.88 -24.04
C TYR A 504 23.14 -36.45 -22.82
N GLN A 505 22.24 -35.67 -22.21
CA GLN A 505 21.50 -36.10 -21.01
C GLN A 505 20.41 -37.14 -21.31
N THR A 506 19.82 -37.11 -22.50
CA THR A 506 18.67 -37.97 -22.86
C THR A 506 19.04 -39.23 -23.64
N GLN A 507 20.30 -39.66 -23.56
CA GLN A 507 20.73 -40.91 -24.16
C GLN A 507 19.96 -42.10 -23.58
N PRO A 508 19.59 -43.11 -24.38
CA PRO A 508 19.86 -43.26 -25.81
C PRO A 508 18.83 -42.61 -26.75
N ARG A 509 17.77 -41.98 -26.21
CA ARG A 509 16.64 -41.44 -26.99
C ARG A 509 17.07 -40.36 -27.99
N SER A 510 18.15 -39.64 -27.71
CA SER A 510 18.70 -38.59 -28.57
C SER A 510 19.50 -39.09 -29.77
N PHE A 511 19.84 -40.38 -29.86
CA PHE A 511 20.74 -40.87 -30.91
C PHE A 511 20.18 -40.68 -32.32
N ASP A 512 18.89 -40.94 -32.52
CA ASP A 512 18.23 -40.72 -33.82
C ASP A 512 18.25 -39.24 -34.24
N VAL A 513 18.23 -38.31 -33.28
CA VAL A 513 18.35 -36.87 -33.55
C VAL A 513 19.79 -36.49 -33.88
N LEU A 514 20.78 -37.03 -33.16
CA LEU A 514 22.19 -36.76 -33.43
C LEU A 514 22.61 -37.26 -34.82
N LEU A 515 22.07 -38.40 -35.26
CA LEU A 515 22.34 -38.96 -36.59
C LEU A 515 21.72 -38.12 -37.74
N GLN A 516 20.79 -37.20 -37.45
CA GLN A 516 20.27 -36.24 -38.43
C GLN A 516 21.20 -35.05 -38.67
N LEU A 517 22.20 -34.82 -37.81
CA LEU A 517 23.14 -33.73 -37.96
C LEU A 517 23.99 -33.90 -39.24
N PRO A 518 24.32 -32.81 -39.94
CA PRO A 518 25.32 -32.86 -41.00
C PRO A 518 26.66 -33.40 -40.46
N PRO A 519 27.42 -34.17 -41.26
CA PRO A 519 28.67 -34.78 -40.82
C PRO A 519 29.65 -33.84 -40.06
N PRO A 520 29.93 -32.60 -40.52
CA PRO A 520 30.84 -31.71 -39.80
C PRO A 520 30.30 -31.32 -38.41
N GLN A 521 28.98 -31.20 -38.25
CA GLN A 521 28.37 -30.81 -36.98
C GLN A 521 28.26 -31.99 -36.01
N LEU A 522 28.05 -33.19 -36.54
CA LEU A 522 28.14 -34.42 -35.76
C LEU A 522 29.56 -34.61 -35.20
N GLU A 523 30.59 -34.39 -36.01
CA GLU A 523 31.98 -34.47 -35.56
C GLU A 523 32.29 -33.46 -34.44
N VAL A 524 31.85 -32.21 -34.58
CA VAL A 524 31.95 -31.20 -33.51
C VAL A 524 31.24 -31.63 -32.23
N ALA A 525 30.04 -32.23 -32.34
CA ALA A 525 29.29 -32.74 -31.21
C ALA A 525 30.05 -33.87 -30.47
N LEU A 526 30.61 -34.82 -31.23
CA LEU A 526 31.39 -35.94 -30.68
C LEU A 526 32.72 -35.49 -30.07
N ASN A 527 33.36 -34.46 -30.63
CA ASN A 527 34.58 -33.90 -30.05
C ASN A 527 34.30 -33.19 -28.72
N LYS A 528 33.13 -32.53 -28.61
CA LYS A 528 32.71 -31.90 -27.35
C LYS A 528 32.28 -32.91 -26.28
N TYR A 529 31.70 -34.03 -26.68
CA TYR A 529 31.29 -35.12 -25.78
C TYR A 529 31.83 -36.47 -26.29
N PRO A 530 33.13 -36.79 -26.03
CA PRO A 530 33.80 -37.97 -26.59
C PRO A 530 33.09 -39.30 -26.29
N ASN A 531 32.45 -39.40 -25.12
CA ASN A 531 31.71 -40.57 -24.69
C ASN A 531 30.51 -40.90 -25.60
N LEU A 532 30.00 -39.95 -26.38
CA LEU A 532 28.89 -40.21 -27.32
C LEU A 532 29.29 -41.18 -28.43
N ARG A 533 30.54 -41.11 -28.92
CA ARG A 533 30.99 -41.88 -30.08
C ARG A 533 30.80 -43.40 -29.90
N PRO A 534 31.32 -44.06 -28.83
CA PRO A 534 31.13 -45.50 -28.66
C PRO A 534 29.66 -45.89 -28.48
N HIS A 535 28.86 -45.05 -27.80
CA HIS A 535 27.44 -45.33 -27.59
C HIS A 535 26.64 -45.23 -28.89
N LEU A 536 26.87 -44.20 -29.71
CA LEU A 536 26.24 -44.06 -31.03
C LEU A 536 26.65 -45.21 -31.96
N SER A 537 27.93 -45.59 -32.00
CA SER A 537 28.39 -46.72 -32.82
C SER A 537 27.71 -48.02 -32.37
N SER A 538 27.59 -48.27 -31.06
CA SER A 538 26.87 -49.44 -30.55
C SER A 538 25.39 -49.45 -30.94
N PHE A 539 24.74 -48.28 -30.97
CA PHE A 539 23.34 -48.12 -31.36
C PHE A 539 23.13 -48.37 -32.86
N VAL A 540 23.98 -47.79 -33.72
CA VAL A 540 23.94 -48.01 -35.18
C VAL A 540 24.11 -49.48 -35.53
N ASN A 541 25.02 -50.18 -34.84
CA ASN A 541 25.19 -51.63 -34.96
C ASN A 541 23.93 -52.39 -34.54
N ARG A 542 23.36 -52.10 -33.37
CA ARG A 542 22.17 -52.79 -32.87
C ARG A 542 20.94 -52.60 -33.77
N GLN A 543 20.79 -51.42 -34.38
CA GLN A 543 19.67 -51.10 -35.26
C GLN A 543 19.93 -51.41 -36.75
N ASN A 544 21.10 -51.95 -37.11
CA ASN A 544 21.49 -52.24 -38.51
C ASN A 544 21.35 -51.03 -39.45
N LEU A 545 21.72 -49.83 -38.99
CA LEU A 545 21.54 -48.57 -39.75
C LEU A 545 22.66 -48.27 -40.76
N HIS A 546 23.64 -49.17 -40.91
CA HIS A 546 24.80 -49.01 -41.81
C HIS A 546 24.42 -48.63 -43.24
N ASN A 547 23.33 -49.19 -43.77
CA ASN A 547 22.90 -48.96 -45.15
C ASN A 547 22.10 -47.66 -45.35
N LYS A 548 21.71 -46.97 -44.26
CA LYS A 548 20.88 -45.75 -44.29
C LYS A 548 21.68 -44.48 -44.03
N LEU A 549 22.89 -44.60 -43.48
CA LEU A 549 23.73 -43.46 -43.10
C LEU A 549 24.75 -43.10 -44.21
N PRO A 550 25.05 -41.80 -44.41
CA PRO A 550 26.10 -41.38 -45.32
C PRO A 550 27.48 -41.96 -44.95
N ARG A 551 28.31 -42.30 -45.95
CA ARG A 551 29.67 -42.84 -45.75
C ARG A 551 30.54 -42.00 -44.81
N HIS A 552 30.42 -40.67 -44.90
CA HIS A 552 31.17 -39.75 -44.04
C HIS A 552 30.74 -39.86 -42.56
N THR A 553 29.45 -40.09 -42.30
CA THR A 553 28.93 -40.33 -40.95
C THR A 553 29.47 -41.65 -40.39
N LEU A 554 29.53 -42.70 -41.21
CA LEU A 554 30.12 -43.98 -40.83
C LEU A 554 31.62 -43.87 -40.54
N ASN A 555 32.36 -43.05 -41.30
CA ASN A 555 33.77 -42.77 -41.05
C ASN A 555 33.96 -42.05 -39.69
N ILE A 556 33.19 -41.00 -39.41
CA ILE A 556 33.22 -40.28 -38.12
C ILE A 556 32.95 -41.19 -36.92
N LEU A 557 32.08 -42.20 -37.10
CA LEU A 557 31.72 -43.19 -36.09
C LEU A 557 32.71 -44.37 -35.99
N GLY A 558 33.77 -44.39 -36.81
CA GLY A 558 34.84 -45.39 -36.79
C GLY A 558 34.49 -46.71 -37.48
N PHE A 559 33.52 -46.73 -38.40
CA PHE A 559 33.13 -47.94 -39.14
C PHE A 559 33.90 -48.14 -40.46
N VAL A 560 34.59 -47.11 -40.95
CA VAL A 560 35.39 -47.19 -42.17
C VAL A 560 36.86 -47.09 -41.77
N ASN A 561 37.54 -48.24 -41.72
CA ASN A 561 38.99 -48.26 -41.79
C ASN A 561 39.40 -47.93 -43.24
N GLU A 562 40.36 -47.03 -43.44
CA GLU A 562 41.06 -46.94 -44.71
C GLU A 562 41.51 -48.34 -45.15
N PRO A 563 41.43 -48.70 -46.45
CA PRO A 563 42.04 -49.94 -46.89
C PRO A 563 43.54 -49.88 -46.56
N GLN A 564 43.95 -50.77 -45.65
CA GLN A 564 45.34 -51.08 -45.39
C GLN A 564 46.07 -51.29 -46.72
N GLN A 565 47.26 -50.72 -46.82
CA GLN A 565 48.23 -50.88 -47.90
C GLN A 565 48.12 -52.27 -48.56
N ALA A 566 47.93 -52.27 -49.87
CA ALA A 566 47.97 -53.46 -50.69
C ALA A 566 49.29 -54.23 -50.44
N PRO A 567 49.26 -55.58 -50.36
CA PRO A 567 50.47 -56.36 -50.22
C PRO A 567 51.30 -56.28 -51.50
N MET A 568 52.55 -55.83 -51.36
CA MET A 568 53.57 -55.89 -52.42
C MET A 568 53.80 -57.34 -52.87
N PRO A 569 53.69 -57.66 -54.18
CA PRO A 569 54.32 -58.85 -54.73
C PRO A 569 55.77 -58.54 -55.13
N PHE A 570 56.65 -59.46 -54.75
CA PHE A 570 58.07 -59.55 -55.06
C PHE A 570 58.46 -59.24 -56.52
N ALA A 571 59.60 -58.56 -56.70
CA ALA A 571 60.43 -58.64 -57.89
C ALA A 571 61.89 -58.99 -57.49
N PRO A 572 62.56 -59.96 -58.14
CA PRO A 572 63.92 -60.37 -57.81
C PRO A 572 64.99 -59.47 -58.45
N ALA A 573 66.17 -59.53 -57.85
CA ALA A 573 67.35 -58.70 -58.09
C ALA A 573 67.88 -58.69 -59.54
N ALA A 574 68.33 -57.51 -59.98
CA ALA A 574 69.32 -57.36 -61.04
C ALA A 574 70.45 -56.44 -60.56
N LEU A 575 71.67 -56.94 -60.70
CA LEU A 575 72.93 -56.30 -60.35
C LEU A 575 73.09 -54.92 -61.01
N GLN A 576 73.54 -53.93 -60.25
CA GLN A 576 74.29 -52.81 -60.79
C GLN A 576 75.57 -52.61 -59.99
N THR A 577 76.65 -52.63 -60.75
CA THR A 577 78.05 -52.52 -60.40
C THR A 577 78.38 -51.14 -59.84
N ALA A 578 79.27 -51.14 -58.85
CA ALA A 578 79.88 -49.97 -58.26
C ALA A 578 80.71 -49.19 -59.29
N ASP A 579 80.62 -47.87 -59.23
CA ASP A 579 81.74 -46.98 -59.51
C ASP A 579 81.69 -45.79 -58.55
N ALA A 580 82.61 -45.81 -57.59
CA ALA A 580 82.94 -44.70 -56.71
C ALA A 580 84.45 -44.51 -56.77
N THR A 581 84.88 -43.45 -57.46
CA THR A 581 86.22 -42.86 -57.34
C THR A 581 86.05 -41.54 -56.59
N SER A 582 86.27 -41.57 -55.27
CA SER A 582 87.51 -41.17 -54.60
C SER A 582 87.80 -39.66 -54.68
N SER A 583 87.38 -38.94 -53.64
CA SER A 583 87.98 -37.70 -53.19
C SER A 583 89.32 -37.97 -52.51
N LEU A 584 90.37 -37.24 -52.89
CA LEU A 584 91.65 -37.16 -52.17
C LEU A 584 91.80 -35.78 -51.53
N PRO A 585 92.24 -35.70 -50.26
CA PRO A 585 92.57 -34.45 -49.57
C PRO A 585 94.07 -34.14 -49.65
N GLY A 586 94.43 -32.86 -49.62
CA GLY A 586 95.81 -32.42 -49.51
C GLY A 586 95.97 -31.32 -48.47
N ALA A 587 96.46 -31.69 -47.28
CA ALA A 587 97.22 -30.79 -46.41
C ALA A 587 98.17 -31.63 -45.55
N ASN A 588 99.42 -31.18 -45.56
CA ASN A 588 100.65 -31.84 -45.14
C ASN A 588 100.91 -31.70 -43.62
N ILE A 589 101.57 -32.72 -43.04
CA ILE A 589 102.55 -32.69 -41.93
C ILE A 589 101.93 -32.28 -40.57
N MET A 590 101.87 -33.14 -39.54
CA MET A 590 102.98 -33.76 -38.79
C MET A 590 102.49 -34.92 -37.91
#